data_AF-C4FJR1-F1
#
_entry.id   AF-C4FJR1-F1
#
_cell.length_a   1.000
_cell.length_b   1.000
_cell.length_c   1.000
_cell.angle_alpha   90.00
_cell.angle_beta   90.00
_cell.angle_gamma   90.00
#
_symmetry.space_group_name_H-M   'P 1'
#
loop_
_entity.id
_entity.type
_entity.pdbx_description
1 polymer ?
#
loop_
_entity_poly.entity_id
_entity_poly.type
_entity_poly.pdbx_seq_one_letter_code
_entity_poly.pdbx_strand_id
1 'polypeptide(L)'
;VKKKKIDSFIKPILFLPEFTTVLDAMKKFNETKQNIAIVVDEHGTTVGLITYKDLIETIVGDIPEEYEPEEATIKQISDNVWIVSGKEDVAFLTDELGIVLPEDYDYDTIAGFILDYLKRFPEENEEFIVQDYKFKVIEMSSNRIEKVMIERLETPNSNGEEND
;
A
#
# COMPACT_ATOMS: atom_id res chain seq x y z
N VAL A 1 -33.58 15.80 14.72
CA VAL A 1 -33.12 15.51 13.33
C VAL A 1 -34.31 15.62 12.38
N LYS A 2 -34.28 16.52 11.38
CA LYS A 2 -35.35 16.62 10.36
C LYS A 2 -35.35 15.33 9.52
N LYS A 3 -36.47 14.62 9.46
CA LYS A 3 -36.65 13.45 8.59
C LYS A 3 -36.64 13.92 7.12
N LYS A 4 -35.57 13.62 6.38
CA LYS A 4 -35.55 13.78 4.92
C LYS A 4 -36.23 12.57 4.26
N LYS A 5 -36.96 12.79 3.17
CA LYS A 5 -37.57 11.72 2.37
C LYS A 5 -36.48 11.02 1.53
N ILE A 6 -36.57 9.69 1.40
CA ILE A 6 -35.61 8.88 0.62
C ILE A 6 -35.52 9.39 -0.83
N ASP A 7 -36.65 9.80 -1.40
CA ASP A 7 -36.75 10.32 -2.77
C ASP A 7 -35.76 11.45 -3.07
N SER A 8 -35.37 12.24 -2.06
CA SER A 8 -34.39 13.32 -2.22
C SER A 8 -32.94 12.86 -2.42
N PHE A 9 -32.66 11.57 -2.26
CA PHE A 9 -31.35 10.96 -2.44
C PHE A 9 -31.26 10.08 -3.70
N ILE A 10 -32.40 9.79 -4.35
CA ILE A 10 -32.43 8.97 -5.56
C ILE A 10 -31.78 9.74 -6.71
N LYS A 11 -30.79 9.12 -7.36
CA LYS A 11 -30.10 9.66 -8.53
C LYS A 11 -30.33 8.74 -9.73
N PRO A 12 -30.35 9.27 -10.96
CA PRO A 12 -30.29 8.44 -12.16
C PRO A 12 -29.05 7.55 -12.15
N ILE A 13 -29.13 6.38 -12.76
CA ILE A 13 -28.02 5.43 -12.86
C ILE A 13 -27.77 5.05 -14.31
N LEU A 14 -26.49 4.82 -14.64
CA LEU A 14 -26.08 4.33 -15.94
C LEU A 14 -26.40 2.83 -16.02
N PHE A 15 -26.98 2.40 -17.14
CA PHE A 15 -27.18 0.99 -17.45
C PHE A 15 -26.26 0.59 -18.61
N LEU A 16 -25.62 -0.57 -18.48
CA LEU A 16 -24.73 -1.13 -19.50
C LEU A 16 -25.14 -2.58 -19.80
N PRO A 17 -25.26 -2.97 -21.08
CA PRO A 17 -25.40 -4.37 -21.45
C PRO A 17 -24.18 -5.20 -21.01
N GLU A 18 -24.38 -6.46 -20.63
CA GLU A 18 -23.28 -7.34 -20.18
C GLU A 18 -22.17 -7.57 -21.22
N PHE A 19 -22.49 -7.41 -22.51
CA PHE A 19 -21.53 -7.53 -23.62
C PHE A 19 -20.79 -6.21 -23.93
N THR A 20 -20.95 -5.17 -23.10
CA THR A 20 -20.24 -3.89 -23.28
C THR A 20 -18.75 -4.07 -23.02
N THR A 21 -17.90 -3.59 -23.95
CA THR A 21 -16.45 -3.65 -23.77
C THR A 21 -15.98 -2.66 -22.69
N VAL A 22 -14.83 -2.94 -22.06
CA VAL A 22 -14.21 -2.05 -21.06
C VAL A 22 -14.03 -0.63 -21.59
N LEU A 23 -13.50 -0.49 -22.81
CA LEU A 23 -13.28 0.82 -23.44
C LEU A 23 -14.58 1.59 -23.68
N ASP A 24 -15.63 0.90 -24.12
CA ASP A 24 -16.95 1.52 -24.33
C ASP A 24 -17.60 1.91 -23.01
N ALA A 25 -17.48 1.07 -21.98
CA ALA A 25 -17.96 1.37 -20.63
C ALA A 25 -17.26 2.60 -20.04
N MET A 26 -15.93 2.69 -20.17
CA MET A 26 -15.15 3.87 -19.77
C MET A 26 -15.58 5.14 -20.51
N LYS A 27 -15.81 5.05 -21.82
CA LYS A 27 -16.33 6.17 -22.62
C LYS A 27 -17.70 6.61 -22.09
N LYS A 28 -18.58 5.67 -21.74
CA LYS A 28 -19.91 5.95 -21.18
C LYS A 28 -19.85 6.62 -19.81
N PHE A 29 -18.96 6.17 -18.92
CA PHE A 29 -18.70 6.84 -17.64
C PHE A 29 -18.22 8.29 -17.86
N ASN A 30 -17.29 8.49 -18.79
CA ASN A 30 -16.76 9.82 -19.12
C ASN A 30 -17.82 10.79 -19.70
N GLU A 31 -18.71 10.28 -20.56
CA GLU A 31 -19.83 11.02 -21.15
C GLU A 31 -20.87 11.41 -20.10
N THR A 32 -21.21 10.50 -19.19
CA THR A 32 -22.30 10.68 -18.22
C THR A 32 -21.87 11.36 -16.93
N LYS A 33 -20.56 11.42 -16.65
CA LYS A 33 -19.99 11.88 -15.36
C LYS A 33 -20.52 11.08 -14.16
N GLN A 34 -20.87 9.81 -14.38
CA GLN A 34 -21.24 8.87 -13.34
C GLN A 34 -20.06 7.97 -13.00
N ASN A 35 -20.04 7.40 -11.80
CA ASN A 35 -18.98 6.50 -11.34
C ASN A 35 -19.47 5.07 -11.08
N ILE A 36 -20.79 4.82 -11.21
CA ILE A 36 -21.44 3.54 -10.95
C ILE A 36 -22.41 3.24 -12.09
N ALA A 37 -22.41 1.99 -12.56
CA ALA A 37 -23.35 1.49 -13.55
C ALA A 37 -23.93 0.14 -13.12
N ILE A 38 -25.18 -0.11 -13.52
CA ILE A 38 -25.83 -1.42 -13.41
C ILE A 38 -25.66 -2.17 -14.71
N VAL A 39 -25.18 -3.41 -14.61
CA VAL A 39 -25.02 -4.32 -15.75
C VAL A 39 -26.30 -5.13 -15.92
N VAL A 40 -26.81 -5.19 -17.14
CA VAL A 40 -28.07 -5.90 -17.47
C VAL A 40 -27.90 -6.89 -18.61
N ASP A 41 -28.71 -7.94 -18.58
CA ASP A 41 -28.85 -8.92 -19.66
C ASP A 41 -29.78 -8.41 -20.78
N GLU A 42 -30.02 -9.23 -21.81
CA GLU A 42 -30.91 -8.92 -22.92
C GLU A 42 -32.39 -8.80 -22.53
N HIS A 43 -32.76 -9.33 -21.37
CA HIS A 43 -34.11 -9.31 -20.83
C HIS A 43 -34.32 -8.14 -19.85
N GLY A 44 -33.27 -7.35 -19.58
CA GLY A 44 -33.28 -6.24 -18.63
C GLY A 44 -33.13 -6.68 -17.16
N THR A 45 -32.77 -7.94 -16.92
CA THR A 45 -32.42 -8.44 -15.59
C THR A 45 -31.09 -7.87 -15.16
N THR A 46 -30.96 -7.49 -13.89
CA THR A 46 -29.68 -7.06 -13.33
C THR A 46 -28.74 -8.26 -13.20
N VAL A 47 -27.62 -8.20 -13.91
CA VAL A 47 -26.50 -9.15 -13.80
C VAL A 47 -25.58 -8.72 -12.65
N GLY A 48 -25.34 -7.42 -12.51
CA GLY A 48 -24.45 -6.90 -11.47
C GLY A 48 -24.30 -5.38 -11.49
N LEU A 49 -23.26 -4.91 -10.81
CA LEU A 49 -22.88 -3.50 -10.71
C LEU A 49 -21.38 -3.39 -10.97
N ILE A 50 -20.97 -2.33 -11.66
CA ILE A 50 -19.56 -2.00 -11.88
C ILE A 50 -19.31 -0.52 -11.58
N THR A 51 -18.08 -0.20 -11.23
CA THR A 51 -17.63 1.17 -11.00
C THR A 51 -16.60 1.60 -12.04
N TYR A 52 -16.40 2.91 -12.19
CA TYR A 52 -15.32 3.44 -13.02
C TYR A 52 -13.94 3.01 -12.48
N LYS A 53 -13.78 2.87 -11.15
CA LYS A 53 -12.54 2.40 -10.51
C LYS A 53 -12.18 1.01 -11.01
N ASP A 54 -13.13 0.06 -10.95
CA ASP A 54 -12.92 -1.33 -11.37
C ASP A 54 -12.37 -1.42 -12.81
N LEU A 55 -12.86 -0.55 -13.70
CA LEU A 55 -12.40 -0.50 -15.08
C LEU A 55 -10.96 0.02 -15.22
N ILE A 56 -10.57 1.03 -14.43
CA ILE A 56 -9.20 1.54 -14.44
C ILE A 56 -8.26 0.51 -13.82
N GLU A 57 -8.64 -0.12 -12.71
CA GLU A 57 -7.81 -1.13 -12.04
C GLU A 57 -7.55 -2.33 -12.93
N THR A 58 -8.53 -2.73 -13.75
CA THR A 58 -8.34 -3.80 -14.75
C THR A 58 -7.24 -3.46 -15.78
N ILE A 59 -7.01 -2.17 -16.06
CA ILE A 59 -6.02 -1.72 -17.05
C ILE A 59 -4.68 -1.38 -16.40
N VAL A 60 -4.71 -0.71 -15.25
CA VAL A 60 -3.55 -0.08 -14.61
C VAL A 60 -2.95 -0.98 -13.51
N GLY A 61 -3.72 -1.93 -12.98
CA GLY A 61 -3.40 -2.65 -11.74
C GLY A 61 -3.99 -1.96 -10.51
N ASP A 62 -3.56 -2.38 -9.32
CA ASP A 62 -4.12 -1.89 -8.05
C ASP A 62 -3.96 -0.37 -7.89
N ILE A 63 -5.07 0.32 -7.65
CA ILE A 63 -5.08 1.77 -7.39
C ILE A 63 -5.35 1.97 -5.89
N PRO A 64 -4.32 2.29 -5.10
CA PRO A 64 -4.47 2.40 -3.66
C PRO A 64 -5.40 3.55 -3.30
N GLU A 65 -6.42 3.27 -2.49
CA GLU A 65 -7.25 4.31 -1.86
C GLU A 65 -6.57 4.86 -0.61
N GLU A 66 -6.82 6.14 -0.31
CA GLU A 66 -6.30 6.82 0.89
C GLU A 66 -6.81 6.19 2.21
N TYR A 67 -7.92 5.43 2.16
CA TYR A 67 -8.60 4.88 3.34
C TYR A 67 -8.73 3.34 3.34
N GLU A 68 -8.08 2.64 2.41
CA GLU A 68 -8.05 1.17 2.48
C GLU A 68 -7.22 0.73 3.71
N PRO A 69 -7.75 -0.18 4.55
CA PRO A 69 -7.02 -0.67 5.71
C PRO A 69 -5.75 -1.38 5.22
N GLU A 70 -4.60 -0.85 5.61
CA GLU A 70 -3.31 -1.43 5.28
C GLU A 70 -3.28 -2.89 5.75
N GLU A 71 -2.68 -3.78 4.95
CA GLU A 71 -2.11 -5.01 5.51
C GLU A 71 -1.30 -4.62 6.76
N ALA A 72 -1.35 -5.43 7.82
CA ALA A 72 -0.67 -5.13 9.09
C ALA A 72 0.70 -4.51 8.81
N THR A 73 0.87 -3.24 9.20
CA THR A 73 2.01 -2.42 8.80
C THR A 73 3.32 -2.95 9.35
N ILE A 74 3.27 -3.72 10.43
CA ILE A 74 4.39 -4.47 10.98
C ILE A 74 3.95 -5.91 11.21
N LYS A 75 4.77 -6.85 10.72
CA LYS A 75 4.64 -8.28 10.98
C LYS A 75 5.97 -8.81 11.50
N GLN A 76 6.00 -9.17 12.79
CA GLN A 76 7.15 -9.86 13.36
C GLN A 76 7.19 -11.32 12.88
N ILE A 77 8.30 -11.71 12.26
CA ILE A 77 8.52 -13.07 11.74
C ILE A 77 9.25 -13.94 12.76
N SER A 78 10.16 -13.32 13.52
CA SER A 78 10.87 -13.91 14.65
C SER A 78 11.32 -12.80 15.63
N ASP A 79 11.94 -13.18 16.74
CA ASP A 79 12.41 -12.24 17.78
C ASP A 79 13.32 -11.12 17.22
N ASN A 80 14.01 -11.39 16.10
CA ASN A 80 14.98 -10.47 15.49
C ASN A 80 14.63 -10.06 14.06
N VAL A 81 13.46 -10.44 13.53
CA VAL A 81 13.09 -10.20 12.13
C VAL A 81 11.67 -9.65 12.03
N TRP A 82 11.54 -8.52 11.35
CA TRP A 82 10.27 -7.85 11.05
C TRP A 82 10.09 -7.68 9.55
N ILE A 83 8.87 -7.79 9.07
CA ILE A 83 8.44 -7.27 7.77
C ILE A 83 7.59 -6.04 8.05
N VAL A 84 8.00 -4.91 7.50
CA VAL A 84 7.41 -3.60 7.77
C VAL A 84 6.97 -2.97 6.46
N SER A 85 5.78 -2.35 6.46
CA SER A 85 5.27 -1.52 5.39
C SER A 85 6.16 -0.29 5.22
N GLY A 86 6.46 0.10 3.98
CA GLY A 86 7.15 1.35 3.72
C GLY A 86 6.38 2.59 4.21
N LYS A 87 5.07 2.47 4.45
CA LYS A 87 4.22 3.54 4.98
C LYS A 87 4.20 3.62 6.52
N GLU A 88 4.75 2.63 7.21
CA GLU A 88 4.82 2.64 8.68
C GLU A 88 5.57 3.89 9.18
N ASP A 89 5.14 4.40 10.33
CA ASP A 89 5.75 5.55 10.99
C ASP A 89 7.22 5.26 11.31
N VAL A 90 8.10 6.21 11.00
CA VAL A 90 9.53 6.08 11.28
C VAL A 90 9.83 5.96 12.78
N ALA A 91 8.94 6.44 13.64
CA ALA A 91 9.02 6.27 15.09
C ALA A 91 9.14 4.80 15.51
N PHE A 92 8.66 3.84 14.70
CA PHE A 92 8.90 2.41 14.94
C PHE A 92 10.40 2.08 15.06
N LEU A 93 11.26 2.73 14.25
CA LEU A 93 12.71 2.50 14.30
C LEU A 93 13.31 2.93 15.63
N THR A 94 12.85 4.05 16.20
CA THR A 94 13.36 4.55 17.49
C THR A 94 12.75 3.79 18.66
N ASP A 95 11.43 3.61 18.64
CA ASP A 95 10.66 3.19 19.82
C ASP A 95 10.77 1.69 20.05
N GLU A 96 10.72 0.89 18.98
CA GLU A 96 10.75 -0.58 19.06
C GLU A 96 12.15 -1.15 18.79
N LEU A 97 12.91 -0.55 17.87
CA LEU A 97 14.23 -1.05 17.48
C LEU A 97 15.40 -0.28 18.10
N GLY A 98 15.16 0.87 18.74
CA GLY A 98 16.20 1.67 19.38
C GLY A 98 17.22 2.27 18.40
N ILE A 99 16.89 2.37 17.12
CA ILE A 99 17.75 2.97 16.10
C ILE A 99 17.77 4.48 16.32
N VAL A 100 18.95 5.04 16.52
CA VAL A 100 19.11 6.50 16.70
C VAL A 100 19.04 7.21 15.35
N LEU A 101 18.02 8.06 15.17
CA LEU A 101 17.87 8.91 13.99
C LEU A 101 18.53 10.29 14.22
N PRO A 102 18.94 11.02 13.16
CA PRO A 102 19.45 12.40 13.26
C PRO A 102 18.45 13.34 13.94
N GLU A 103 18.90 14.38 14.65
CA GLU A 103 17.95 15.31 15.32
C GLU A 103 17.13 16.16 14.32
N ASP A 104 17.62 16.32 13.10
CA ASP A 104 17.08 17.19 12.05
C ASP A 104 16.54 16.42 10.84
N TYR A 105 16.06 15.18 11.03
CA TYR A 105 15.42 14.45 9.95
C TYR A 105 14.09 15.05 9.51
N ASP A 106 13.77 14.92 8.22
CA ASP A 106 12.54 15.42 7.58
C ASP A 106 11.85 14.29 6.80
N TYR A 107 11.47 13.24 7.52
CA TYR A 107 10.72 12.09 7.00
C TYR A 107 9.81 11.54 8.09
N ASP A 108 8.61 11.09 7.70
CA ASP A 108 7.63 10.55 8.64
C ASP A 108 7.52 9.01 8.56
N THR A 109 8.05 8.39 7.49
CA THR A 109 7.83 6.96 7.21
C THR A 109 9.13 6.18 7.00
N ILE A 110 9.06 4.85 7.15
CA ILE A 110 10.16 3.93 6.84
C ILE A 110 10.68 4.11 5.40
N ALA A 111 9.80 4.25 4.42
CA ALA A 111 10.21 4.50 3.04
C ALA A 111 10.94 5.84 2.90
N GLY A 112 10.46 6.89 3.58
CA GLY A 112 11.11 8.21 3.62
C GLY A 112 12.52 8.12 4.21
N PHE A 113 12.67 7.43 5.34
CA PHE A 113 13.96 7.13 5.96
C PHE A 113 14.92 6.42 4.99
N ILE A 114 14.48 5.37 4.31
CA ILE A 114 15.32 4.58 3.40
C ILE A 114 15.78 5.42 2.20
N LEU A 115 14.87 6.21 1.62
CA LEU A 115 15.21 7.11 0.50
C LEU A 115 16.18 8.20 0.94
N ASP A 116 16.02 8.74 2.15
CA ASP A 116 16.96 9.71 2.71
C ASP A 116 18.33 9.07 2.97
N TYR A 117 18.37 7.84 3.49
CA TYR A 117 19.61 7.11 3.76
C TYR A 117 20.37 6.76 2.47
N LEU A 118 19.68 6.20 1.47
CA LEU A 118 20.30 5.76 0.21
C LEU A 118 20.51 6.90 -0.79
N LYS A 119 19.80 8.03 -0.64
CA LYS A 119 19.76 9.16 -1.59
C LYS A 119 19.36 8.76 -3.02
N ARG A 120 18.66 7.63 -3.18
CA ARG A 120 18.10 7.12 -4.43
C ARG A 120 17.01 6.09 -4.15
N PHE A 121 16.26 5.72 -5.19
CA PHE A 121 15.38 4.55 -5.13
C PHE A 121 16.23 3.26 -5.03
N PRO A 122 15.92 2.35 -4.11
CA PRO A 122 16.54 1.03 -4.04
C PRO A 122 15.98 0.10 -5.13
N GLU A 123 16.69 -0.99 -5.39
CA GLU A 123 16.16 -2.12 -6.16
C GLU A 123 15.48 -3.14 -5.23
N GLU A 124 14.57 -3.96 -5.78
CA GLU A 124 14.06 -5.11 -5.02
C GLU A 124 15.19 -6.07 -4.66
N ASN A 125 15.12 -6.62 -3.44
CA ASN A 125 16.15 -7.43 -2.79
C ASN A 125 17.46 -6.70 -2.47
N GLU A 126 17.53 -5.38 -2.65
CA GLU A 126 18.67 -4.61 -2.18
C GLU A 126 18.75 -4.64 -0.65
N GLU A 127 19.96 -4.85 -0.14
CA GLU A 127 20.26 -4.94 1.28
C GLU A 127 21.25 -3.85 1.70
N PHE A 128 21.01 -3.25 2.86
CA PHE A 128 21.90 -2.26 3.45
C PHE A 128 21.83 -2.34 4.98
N ILE A 129 22.85 -1.81 5.64
CA ILE A 129 22.96 -1.85 7.09
C ILE A 129 22.83 -0.45 7.65
N VAL A 130 22.05 -0.33 8.72
CA VAL A 130 21.91 0.87 9.54
C VAL A 130 22.14 0.43 10.99
N GLN A 131 23.22 0.91 11.60
CA GLN A 131 23.62 0.48 12.95
C GLN A 131 23.67 -1.06 13.05
N ASP A 132 22.98 -1.65 14.02
CA ASP A 132 22.95 -3.10 14.25
C ASP A 132 21.81 -3.81 13.49
N TYR A 133 21.25 -3.19 12.44
CA TYR A 133 20.13 -3.73 11.68
C TYR A 133 20.43 -3.79 10.19
N LYS A 134 20.10 -4.93 9.58
CA LYS A 134 20.10 -5.13 8.13
C LYS A 134 18.69 -4.90 7.60
N PHE A 135 18.58 -3.98 6.67
CA PHE A 135 17.36 -3.68 5.93
C PHE A 135 17.42 -4.38 4.57
N LYS A 136 16.33 -5.01 4.16
CA LYS A 136 16.17 -5.59 2.82
C LYS A 136 14.88 -5.09 2.22
N VAL A 137 14.94 -4.48 1.04
CA VAL A 137 13.75 -4.11 0.29
C VAL A 137 13.13 -5.37 -0.31
N ILE A 138 11.96 -5.79 0.19
CA ILE A 138 11.32 -7.04 -0.25
C ILE A 138 10.46 -6.79 -1.49
N GLU A 139 9.76 -5.65 -1.52
CA GLU A 139 8.75 -5.36 -2.53
C GLU A 139 8.77 -3.87 -2.91
N MET A 140 8.81 -3.60 -4.21
CA MET A 140 8.71 -2.26 -4.79
C MET A 140 7.52 -2.18 -5.74
N SER A 141 6.73 -1.11 -5.65
CA SER A 141 5.73 -0.77 -6.65
C SER A 141 6.18 0.45 -7.45
N SER A 142 6.76 0.22 -8.62
CA SER A 142 7.39 1.25 -9.47
C SER A 142 8.45 2.09 -8.74
N ASN A 143 8.05 3.18 -8.10
CA ASN A 143 8.89 4.11 -7.35
C ASN A 143 8.54 4.18 -5.86
N ARG A 144 7.82 3.19 -5.33
CA ARG A 144 7.42 3.12 -3.92
C ARG A 144 7.97 1.86 -3.27
N ILE A 145 8.58 2.02 -2.11
CA ILE A 145 8.99 0.90 -1.24
C ILE A 145 7.72 0.41 -0.54
N GLU A 146 7.25 -0.80 -0.85
CA GLU A 146 6.03 -1.37 -0.24
C GLU A 146 6.35 -2.12 1.04
N LYS A 147 7.36 -2.99 1.00
CA LYS A 147 7.73 -3.84 2.14
C LYS A 147 9.23 -3.92 2.33
N VAL A 148 9.64 -3.89 3.59
CA VAL A 148 11.03 -3.94 4.03
C VAL A 148 11.18 -5.01 5.09
N MET A 149 12.17 -5.88 4.94
CA MET A 149 12.61 -6.75 6.03
C MET A 149 13.62 -5.98 6.85
N ILE A 150 13.44 -5.99 8.18
CA ILE A 150 14.43 -5.47 9.11
C ILE A 150 14.89 -6.65 9.96
N GLU A 151 16.18 -6.90 9.99
CA GLU A 151 16.80 -8.00 10.73
C GLU A 151 17.87 -7.45 11.66
N ARG A 152 17.78 -7.76 12.96
CA ARG A 152 18.84 -7.41 13.90
C ARG A 152 20.07 -8.28 13.65
N LEU A 153 21.20 -7.65 13.41
CA LEU A 153 22.48 -8.33 13.29
C LEU A 153 22.94 -8.73 14.69
N GLU A 154 23.16 -10.03 14.91
CA GLU A 154 23.86 -10.47 16.12
C GLU A 154 25.30 -9.95 16.07
N THR A 155 25.71 -9.13 17.04
CA THR A 155 27.12 -8.75 17.19
C THR A 155 27.96 -10.02 17.33
N PRO A 156 28.97 -10.25 16.48
CA PRO A 156 29.92 -11.32 16.72
C PRO A 156 30.85 -10.88 17.86
N ASN A 157 30.55 -11.30 19.09
CA ASN A 157 31.47 -11.51 20.23
C ASN A 157 30.66 -12.13 21.38
N SER A 158 31.03 -13.22 22.06
CA SER A 158 32.37 -13.63 22.47
C SER A 158 32.34 -15.15 22.78
N ASN A 159 33.05 -15.97 22.01
CA ASN A 159 33.46 -17.31 22.43
C ASN A 159 34.84 -17.57 21.83
N GLY A 160 35.83 -16.87 22.37
CA GLY A 160 37.24 -17.05 22.07
C GLY A 160 38.08 -16.26 23.06
N GLU A 161 38.95 -16.99 23.78
CA GLU A 161 39.97 -16.59 24.77
C GLU A 161 39.52 -16.75 26.25
N GLU A 162 39.75 -17.92 26.88
CA GLU A 162 40.95 -18.33 27.67
C GLU A 162 40.83 -17.84 29.15
N ASN A 163 40.94 -18.61 30.24
CA ASN A 163 41.76 -19.77 30.61
C ASN A 163 41.16 -20.49 31.85
N ASP A 164 41.22 -21.83 31.89
CA ASP A 164 41.96 -22.64 32.88
C ASP A 164 41.90 -24.14 32.52
#